data_AF-A0A1V4RSH4-F1
#
_entry.id   AF-A0A1V4RSH4-F1
#
_cell.length_a   1.000
_cell.length_b   1.000
_cell.length_c   1.000
_cell.angle_alpha   90.00
_cell.angle_beta   90.00
_cell.angle_gamma   90.00
#
_symmetry.space_group_name_H-M   'P 1'
#
loop_
_entity.id
_entity.type
_entity.pdbx_description
1 polymer ?
#
loop_
_entity_poly.entity_id
_entity_poly.type
_entity_poly.pdbx_seq_one_letter_code
_entity_poly.pdbx_strand_id
1 'polypeptide(L)'
;AETDYYLTKLNELNQKKGVWFLPADHVTQYKDGFLTRHASWAQKDCVDEQLSIAQSLAEELNFQPEQYFNITMNKDRAMFKTNLVKNMPAHLVTAYSHYPPARRMMEGEFATDQPGIGRS
;
A
#
# COMPACT_ATOMS: atom_id res chain seq x y z
N ALA A 1 14.42 -5.30 -16.25
CA ALA A 1 13.44 -5.44 -17.35
C ALA A 1 12.07 -5.88 -16.81
N GLU A 2 11.95 -6.99 -16.07
CA GLU A 2 10.69 -7.33 -15.34
C GLU A 2 10.35 -6.34 -14.23
N THR A 3 11.36 -5.76 -13.58
CA THR A 3 11.20 -4.84 -12.45
C THR A 3 10.52 -3.52 -12.84
N ASP A 4 10.62 -3.10 -14.11
CA ASP A 4 10.00 -1.88 -14.64
C ASP A 4 8.57 -2.11 -15.16
N TYR A 5 8.23 -3.34 -15.56
CA TYR A 5 6.94 -3.66 -16.18
C TYR A 5 5.75 -3.50 -15.22
N TYR A 6 5.97 -3.67 -13.91
CA TYR A 6 4.92 -3.57 -12.89
C TYR A 6 4.87 -2.22 -12.17
N LEU A 7 5.90 -1.37 -12.34
CA LEU A 7 6.00 -0.03 -11.74
C LEU A 7 4.92 0.94 -12.26
N THR A 8 4.35 0.69 -13.44
CA THR A 8 3.43 1.60 -14.14
C THR A 8 1.94 1.31 -13.93
N LYS A 9 1.55 0.07 -13.58
CA LYS A 9 0.14 -0.33 -13.62
C LYS A 9 -0.76 0.41 -12.61
N LEU A 10 -0.31 0.68 -11.39
CA LEU A 10 -1.15 1.39 -10.40
C LEU A 10 -1.33 2.88 -10.68
N ASN A 11 -0.29 3.57 -11.16
CA ASN A 11 -0.44 4.94 -11.65
C ASN A 11 -1.36 5.00 -12.86
N GLU A 12 -1.24 4.03 -13.78
CA GLU A 12 -2.16 3.93 -14.92
C GLU A 12 -3.60 3.61 -14.48
N LEU A 13 -3.79 2.81 -13.42
CA LEU A 13 -5.11 2.53 -12.84
C LEU A 13 -5.73 3.74 -12.17
N ASN A 14 -4.95 4.51 -11.40
CA ASN A 14 -5.43 5.75 -10.80
C ASN A 14 -5.82 6.76 -11.89
N GLN A 15 -4.94 6.99 -12.88
CA GLN A 15 -5.17 7.99 -13.93
C GLN A 15 -6.22 7.59 -14.98
N LYS A 16 -6.35 6.30 -15.35
CA LYS A 16 -7.28 5.85 -16.42
C LYS A 16 -8.59 5.26 -15.91
N LYS A 17 -8.58 4.61 -14.73
CA LYS A 17 -9.74 3.87 -14.20
C LYS A 17 -10.32 4.45 -12.91
N GLY A 18 -9.71 5.49 -12.33
CA GLY A 18 -10.18 6.09 -11.08
C GLY A 18 -10.05 5.15 -9.88
N VAL A 19 -8.98 4.35 -9.84
CA VAL A 19 -8.69 3.47 -8.69
C VAL A 19 -8.09 4.30 -7.55
N TRP A 20 -8.76 4.29 -6.40
CA TRP A 20 -8.34 5.02 -5.22
C TRP A 20 -7.38 4.18 -4.39
N PHE A 21 -6.30 4.83 -3.95
CA PHE A 21 -5.34 4.25 -3.02
C PHE A 21 -5.58 4.77 -1.61
N LEU A 22 -6.13 3.93 -0.74
CA LEU A 22 -6.60 4.33 0.60
C LEU A 22 -5.82 3.67 1.73
N PRO A 23 -5.72 4.32 2.90
CA PRO A 23 -5.15 3.72 4.10
C PRO A 23 -6.03 2.58 4.64
N ALA A 24 -5.39 1.55 5.14
CA ALA A 24 -6.00 0.53 5.99
C ALA A 24 -5.23 0.42 7.31
N ASP A 25 -5.95 0.14 8.39
CA ASP A 25 -5.34 -0.12 9.69
C ASP A 25 -5.07 -1.62 9.86
N HIS A 26 -3.96 -1.94 10.51
CA HIS A 26 -3.68 -3.30 10.96
C HIS A 26 -4.01 -3.39 12.46
N VAL A 27 -4.73 -4.43 12.88
CA VAL A 27 -5.25 -4.55 14.25
C VAL A 27 -4.17 -4.49 15.33
N THR A 28 -2.95 -4.94 15.01
CA THR A 28 -1.81 -4.95 15.95
C THR A 28 -0.95 -3.69 15.92
N GLN A 29 -1.25 -2.74 15.03
CA GLN A 29 -0.45 -1.52 14.86
C GLN A 29 -1.27 -0.30 15.28
N TYR A 30 -0.71 0.51 16.19
CA TYR A 30 -1.38 1.72 16.63
C TYR A 30 -1.05 2.89 15.70
N LYS A 31 -2.08 3.43 15.04
CA LYS A 31 -1.97 4.60 14.15
C LYS A 31 -0.86 4.43 13.10
N ASP A 32 0.20 5.21 13.22
CA ASP A 32 1.35 5.25 12.32
C ASP A 32 2.41 4.19 12.62
N GLY A 33 2.14 3.29 13.57
CA GLY A 33 3.04 2.23 13.98
C GLY A 33 4.25 2.72 14.77
N PHE A 34 4.37 4.01 15.10
CA PHE A 34 5.55 4.53 15.80
C PHE A 34 5.83 3.79 17.13
N LEU A 35 4.76 3.49 17.87
CA LEU A 35 4.85 2.79 19.16
C LEU A 35 4.96 1.26 19.01
N THR A 36 4.34 0.69 17.98
CA THR A 36 4.08 -0.75 17.88
C THR A 36 4.99 -1.47 16.89
N ARG A 37 5.60 -0.79 15.92
CA ARG A 37 6.43 -1.43 14.86
C ARG A 37 7.68 -2.15 15.37
N HIS A 38 8.13 -1.83 16.59
CA HIS A 38 9.29 -2.46 17.22
C HIS A 38 8.90 -3.53 18.25
N ALA A 39 7.61 -3.69 18.54
CA ALA A 39 7.13 -4.74 19.42
C ALA A 39 7.19 -6.09 18.69
N SER A 40 7.79 -7.09 19.34
CA SER A 40 7.97 -8.43 18.77
C SER A 40 6.64 -9.12 18.43
N TRP A 41 5.60 -8.90 19.24
CA TRP A 41 4.25 -9.42 18.97
C TRP A 41 3.62 -8.77 17.73
N ALA A 42 3.79 -7.46 17.56
CA ALA A 42 3.25 -6.75 16.38
C ALA A 42 3.98 -7.16 15.10
N GLN A 43 5.30 -7.34 15.15
CA GLN A 43 6.10 -7.81 14.02
C GLN A 43 5.78 -9.26 13.61
N LYS A 44 5.42 -10.12 14.57
CA LYS A 44 5.02 -11.50 14.29
C LYS A 44 3.69 -11.58 13.55
N ASP A 45 2.76 -10.69 13.87
CA ASP A 45 1.42 -10.69 13.29
C ASP A 45 1.35 -9.86 11.99
N CYS A 46 2.23 -8.87 11.82
CA CYS A 46 2.34 -8.02 10.63
C CYS A 46 3.74 -8.16 10.02
N VAL A 47 4.02 -9.32 9.44
CA VAL A 47 5.34 -9.67 8.89
C VAL A 47 5.63 -8.96 7.57
N ASP A 48 4.63 -8.92 6.68
CA ASP A 48 4.74 -8.36 5.34
C ASP A 48 3.79 -7.17 5.19
N GLU A 49 4.28 -6.09 4.56
CA GLU A 49 3.44 -4.95 4.22
C GLU A 49 2.55 -5.30 3.03
N GLN A 50 1.24 -5.34 3.28
CA GLN A 50 0.28 -5.85 2.30
C GLN A 50 -0.35 -4.73 1.48
N LEU A 51 -0.56 -5.04 0.20
CA LEU A 51 -1.41 -4.31 -0.71
C LEU A 51 -2.67 -5.15 -0.96
N SER A 52 -3.79 -4.71 -0.42
CA SER A 52 -5.08 -5.35 -0.64
C SER A 52 -5.72 -4.85 -1.92
N ILE A 53 -6.06 -5.77 -2.81
CA ILE A 53 -6.63 -5.50 -4.13
C ILE A 53 -7.92 -6.32 -4.28
N ALA A 54 -8.95 -5.70 -4.85
CA ALA A 54 -10.16 -6.42 -5.23
C ALA A 54 -9.84 -7.60 -6.16
N GLN A 55 -10.41 -8.78 -5.88
CA GLN A 55 -10.13 -9.99 -6.67
C GLN A 55 -10.45 -9.78 -8.16
N SER A 56 -11.56 -9.12 -8.49
CA SER A 56 -11.94 -8.83 -9.88
C SER A 56 -10.92 -7.94 -10.60
N LEU A 57 -10.37 -6.94 -9.91
CA LEU A 57 -9.30 -6.08 -10.44
C LEU A 57 -8.00 -6.86 -10.60
N ALA A 58 -7.67 -7.73 -9.64
CA ALA A 58 -6.49 -8.58 -9.69
C ALA A 58 -6.52 -9.55 -10.87
N GLU A 59 -7.68 -10.17 -11.13
CA GLU A 59 -7.89 -11.05 -12.30
C GLU A 59 -7.69 -10.29 -13.62
N GLU A 60 -8.25 -9.08 -13.74
CA GLU A 60 -8.07 -8.24 -14.93
C GLU A 60 -6.59 -7.88 -15.19
N LEU A 61 -5.83 -7.66 -14.12
CA LEU A 61 -4.43 -7.24 -14.19
C LEU A 61 -3.43 -8.40 -14.18
N ASN A 62 -3.93 -9.63 -14.03
CA ASN A 62 -3.17 -10.85 -13.82
C ASN A 62 -2.25 -10.79 -12.59
N PHE A 63 -2.77 -10.28 -11.47
CA PHE A 63 -2.10 -10.33 -10.18
C PHE A 63 -2.40 -11.64 -9.47
N GLN A 64 -1.35 -12.26 -8.93
CA GLN A 64 -1.45 -13.46 -8.12
C GLN A 64 -1.47 -13.09 -6.62
N PRO A 65 -2.10 -13.91 -5.77
CA PRO A 65 -2.02 -13.73 -4.33
C PRO A 65 -0.57 -13.94 -3.83
N GLU A 66 -0.21 -13.27 -2.75
CA GLU A 66 1.10 -13.38 -2.08
C GLU A 66 2.32 -13.00 -2.92
N GLN A 67 2.10 -12.35 -4.06
CA GLN A 67 3.16 -11.89 -4.94
C GLN A 67 3.66 -10.50 -4.53
N TYR A 68 4.96 -10.27 -4.66
CA TYR A 68 5.56 -8.97 -4.37
C TYR A 68 5.55 -8.05 -5.59
N PHE A 69 5.17 -6.79 -5.37
CA PHE A 69 5.12 -5.75 -6.41
C PHE A 69 5.74 -4.45 -5.93
N ASN A 70 6.46 -3.78 -6.84
CA ASN A 70 6.93 -2.41 -6.62
C ASN A 70 5.85 -1.42 -7.04
N ILE A 71 5.40 -0.60 -6.11
CA ILE A 71 4.52 0.54 -6.37
C ILE A 71 5.38 1.80 -6.36
N THR A 72 5.11 2.71 -7.29
CA THR A 72 5.69 4.07 -7.27
C THR A 72 4.57 5.09 -7.42
N MET A 73 4.36 5.92 -6.41
CA MET A 73 3.35 6.98 -6.38
C MET A 73 3.93 8.17 -5.63
N ASN A 74 3.59 9.41 -6.01
CA ASN A 74 4.03 10.63 -5.32
C ASN A 74 5.55 10.75 -5.08
N LYS A 75 6.38 10.20 -5.99
CA LYS A 75 7.85 10.11 -5.90
C LYS A 75 8.39 9.12 -4.85
N ASP A 76 7.51 8.43 -4.13
CA ASP A 76 7.87 7.32 -3.25
C ASP A 76 7.82 6.00 -4.01
N ARG A 77 8.66 5.04 -3.58
CA ARG A 77 8.69 3.67 -4.09
C ARG A 77 8.77 2.69 -2.93
N ALA A 78 7.97 1.63 -3.00
CA ALA A 78 7.96 0.56 -2.00
C ALA A 78 7.48 -0.75 -2.60
N MET A 79 7.86 -1.84 -1.95
CA MET A 79 7.47 -3.18 -2.33
C MET A 79 6.38 -3.68 -1.39
N PHE A 80 5.31 -4.25 -1.95
CA PHE A 80 4.17 -4.77 -1.20
C PHE A 80 3.88 -6.20 -1.60
N LYS A 81 3.38 -6.99 -0.65
CA LYS A 81 2.83 -8.32 -0.91
C LYS A 81 1.33 -8.22 -1.21
N THR A 82 0.86 -8.80 -2.30
CA THR A 82 -0.57 -8.76 -2.66
C THR A 82 -1.42 -9.61 -1.73
N ASN A 83 -2.53 -9.02 -1.31
CA ASN A 83 -3.63 -9.71 -0.65
C ASN A 83 -4.90 -9.52 -1.50
N LEU A 84 -5.50 -10.61 -1.98
CA LEU A 84 -6.67 -10.53 -2.86
C LEU A 84 -7.95 -10.58 -2.04
N VAL A 85 -8.81 -9.57 -2.16
CA VAL A 85 -10.01 -9.41 -1.35
C VAL A 85 -11.26 -9.56 -2.22
N LYS A 86 -12.09 -10.58 -1.94
CA LYS A 86 -13.29 -10.92 -2.72
C LYS A 86 -14.35 -9.81 -2.74
N ASN A 87 -14.60 -9.19 -1.59
CA ASN A 87 -15.70 -8.23 -1.40
C ASN A 87 -15.24 -6.76 -1.43
N MET A 88 -14.02 -6.50 -1.89
CA MET A 88 -13.51 -5.14 -2.06
C MET A 88 -14.01 -4.57 -3.39
N PRO A 89 -14.50 -3.32 -3.43
CA PRO A 89 -14.85 -2.66 -4.68
C PRO A 89 -13.66 -2.59 -5.64
N ALA A 90 -13.89 -2.86 -6.93
CA ALA A 90 -12.83 -2.92 -7.95
C ALA A 90 -12.08 -1.59 -8.19
N HIS A 91 -12.62 -0.47 -7.71
CA HIS A 91 -11.99 0.84 -7.79
C HIS A 91 -11.18 1.19 -6.52
N LEU A 92 -11.00 0.25 -5.60
CA LEU A 92 -10.25 0.47 -4.36
C LEU A 92 -9.03 -0.45 -4.29
N VAL A 93 -7.94 0.13 -3.82
CA VAL A 93 -6.73 -0.57 -3.40
C VAL A 93 -6.33 0.01 -2.05
N THR A 94 -5.99 -0.85 -1.09
CA THR A 94 -5.61 -0.40 0.25
C THR A 94 -4.25 -0.91 0.65
N ALA A 95 -3.50 -0.13 1.42
CA ALA A 95 -2.25 -0.56 2.04
C ALA A 95 -2.21 -0.09 3.49
N TYR A 96 -1.38 -0.74 4.29
CA TYR A 96 -1.30 -0.39 5.71
C TYR A 96 -0.74 1.01 5.94
N SER A 97 -1.49 1.82 6.68
CA SER A 97 -1.17 3.23 6.98
C SER A 97 0.04 3.39 7.91
N HIS A 98 0.32 2.38 8.73
CA HIS A 98 1.47 2.35 9.63
C HIS A 98 2.80 2.15 8.89
N TYR A 99 2.77 1.76 7.62
CA TYR A 99 3.96 1.65 6.79
C TYR A 99 4.29 3.00 6.15
N PRO A 100 5.40 3.67 6.54
CA PRO A 100 5.64 5.05 6.13
C PRO A 100 5.67 5.29 4.61
N PRO A 101 6.25 4.40 3.77
CA PRO A 101 6.19 4.55 2.33
C PRO A 101 4.76 4.49 1.77
N ALA A 102 3.91 3.58 2.24
CA ALA A 102 2.51 3.51 1.82
C ALA A 102 1.77 4.80 2.14
N ARG A 103 2.00 5.33 3.34
CA ARG A 103 1.37 6.56 3.81
C ARG A 103 1.73 7.77 2.95
N ARG A 104 3.00 7.93 2.54
CA ARG A 104 3.42 9.03 1.64
C ARG A 104 2.90 8.89 0.20
N MET A 105 2.62 7.66 -0.22
CA MET A 105 2.00 7.38 -1.53
C MET A 105 0.50 7.71 -1.58
N MET A 106 -0.18 7.83 -0.43
CA MET A 106 -1.59 8.19 -0.35
C MET A 106 -1.79 9.69 -0.51
N GLU A 107 -2.95 10.11 -1.03
CA GLU A 107 -3.30 11.52 -1.14
C GLU A 107 -3.95 12.05 0.16
N GLY A 108 -3.82 13.35 0.44
CA GLY A 108 -4.51 14.04 1.53
C GLY A 108 -3.76 14.09 2.87
N GLU A 109 -4.51 14.28 3.97
CA GLU A 109 -3.98 14.49 5.33
C GLU A 109 -3.09 13.34 5.82
N PHE A 110 -3.24 12.16 5.23
CA PHE A 110 -2.45 10.99 5.53
C PHE A 110 -1.04 11.05 4.94
N ALA A 111 -0.79 11.82 3.88
CA ALA A 111 0.53 11.95 3.22
C ALA A 111 1.60 12.65 4.08
N THR A 112 1.22 13.20 5.23
CA THR A 112 2.07 14.04 6.07
C THR A 112 3.06 13.22 6.88
N ASP A 113 4.17 12.86 6.22
CA ASP A 113 5.52 12.84 6.75
C ASP A 113 6.49 12.94 5.56
N GLN A 114 6.54 14.10 4.90
CA GLN A 114 7.67 14.39 4.02
C GLN A 114 8.95 14.45 4.88
N PRO A 115 10.00 13.66 4.59
CA PRO A 115 11.29 13.84 5.23
C PRO A 115 11.87 15.18 4.75
N GLY A 116 11.67 16.24 5.53
CA GLY A 116 12.20 17.56 5.18
C GLY A 116 11.52 18.77 5.81
N ILE A 117 10.30 18.64 6.36
CA ILE A 117 9.68 19.74 7.10
C ILE A 117 9.75 19.39 8.59
N GLY A 118 10.80 19.90 9.23
CA GLY A 118 10.93 19.84 10.68
C GLY A 118 9.65 20.33 11.33
N ARG A 119 9.08 19.47 12.18
CA ARG A 119 8.18 19.95 13.22
C ARG A 119 9.07 20.66 14.23
N SER A 120 9.09 21.99 14.15
CA SER A 120 9.57 22.88 15.21
C SER A 120 8.84 22.61 16.51
#